data_AF-A0A7X3DK75-F1
#
_entry.id   AF-A0A7X3DK75-F1
#
_cell.length_a   1.000
_cell.length_b   1.000
_cell.length_c   1.000
_cell.angle_alpha   90.00
_cell.angle_beta   90.00
_cell.angle_gamma   90.00
#
_symmetry.space_group_name_H-M   'P 1'
#
loop_
_entity.id
_entity.type
_entity.pdbx_description
1 polymer ?
#
loop_
_entity_poly.entity_id
_entity_poly.type
_entity_poly.pdbx_seq_one_letter_code
_entity_poly.pdbx_strand_id
1 'polypeptide(L)'
;MMLYPAMNKLTGYIPNRYMLVDVVARRARQIADEAEETGEHLTEKPVTLAIQEVADGKLDARNMDLTIEEPEDLQRRRKRHSNTGGARHGNR
;
A
#
# COMPACT_ATOMS: atom_id res chain seq x y z
N MET A 1 6.16 -0.97 -27.79
CA MET A 1 6.12 0.43 -27.32
C MET A 1 6.83 0.49 -25.97
N MET A 2 7.75 1.46 -25.78
CA MET A 2 8.34 1.72 -24.47
C MET A 2 7.25 2.12 -23.47
N LEU A 3 7.40 1.75 -22.20
CA LEU A 3 6.52 2.18 -21.13
C LEU A 3 6.58 3.71 -21.05
N TYR A 4 5.47 4.38 -21.39
CA TYR A 4 5.31 5.81 -21.18
C TYR A 4 4.28 6.02 -20.07
N PRO A 5 4.58 6.84 -19.07
CA PRO A 5 5.81 7.58 -18.84
C PRO A 5 6.98 6.69 -18.38
N ALA A 6 8.20 7.23 -18.51
CA ALA A 6 9.43 6.51 -18.16
C ALA A 6 9.48 6.12 -16.67
N MET A 7 10.04 4.95 -16.37
CA MET A 7 10.15 4.41 -15.00
C MET A 7 10.76 5.39 -14.01
N ASN A 8 11.76 6.17 -14.43
CA ASN A 8 12.43 7.15 -13.56
C ASN A 8 11.46 8.22 -13.04
N LYS A 9 10.44 8.59 -13.83
CA LYS A 9 9.40 9.54 -13.42
C LYS A 9 8.50 8.91 -12.34
N LEU A 10 8.12 7.65 -12.51
CA LEU A 10 7.27 6.92 -11.56
C LEU A 10 7.99 6.69 -10.22
N THR A 11 9.27 6.33 -10.27
CA THR A 11 10.09 6.15 -9.07
C THR A 11 10.35 7.45 -8.31
N GLY A 12 10.07 8.60 -8.93
CA GLY A 12 9.98 9.86 -8.21
C GLY A 12 8.94 9.74 -7.10
N TYR A 13 7.69 9.44 -7.43
CA TYR A 13 6.59 9.41 -6.46
C TYR A 13 6.53 8.11 -5.64
N ILE A 14 6.94 6.98 -6.24
CA ILE A 14 6.90 5.68 -5.58
C ILE A 14 8.29 5.01 -5.70
N PRO A 15 9.19 5.18 -4.72
CA PRO A 15 10.61 4.85 -4.87
C PRO A 15 10.88 3.34 -5.01
N ASN A 16 10.04 2.49 -4.41
CA ASN A 16 10.17 1.04 -4.52
C ASN A 16 9.36 0.52 -5.72
N ARG A 17 10.02 -0.21 -6.63
CA ARG A 17 9.39 -0.74 -7.85
C ARG A 17 8.33 -1.80 -7.59
N TYR A 18 8.48 -2.62 -6.55
CA TYR A 18 7.47 -3.61 -6.17
C TYR A 18 6.24 -2.91 -5.60
N MET A 19 6.46 -1.91 -4.73
CA MET A 19 5.38 -1.06 -4.22
C MET A 19 4.66 -0.30 -5.34
N LEU A 20 5.40 0.19 -6.35
CA LEU A 20 4.81 0.81 -7.54
C LEU A 20 3.87 -0.15 -8.26
N VAL A 21 4.27 -1.42 -8.45
CA VAL A 21 3.41 -2.44 -9.06
C VAL A 21 2.15 -2.66 -8.22
N ASP A 22 2.28 -2.79 -6.90
CA ASP A 22 1.15 -3.02 -6.01
C ASP A 22 0.17 -1.85 -5.99
N VAL A 23 0.68 -0.61 -5.92
CA VAL A 23 -0.12 0.61 -5.95
C VAL A 23 -0.85 0.75 -7.29
N VAL A 24 -0.14 0.58 -8.41
CA VAL A 24 -0.73 0.66 -9.75
C VAL A 24 -1.79 -0.42 -9.95
N ALA A 25 -1.52 -1.66 -9.53
CA ALA A 25 -2.47 -2.77 -9.67
C ALA A 25 -3.74 -2.56 -8.83
N ARG A 26 -3.60 -2.01 -7.62
CA ARG A 26 -4.75 -1.64 -6.79
C ARG A 26 -5.55 -0.52 -7.42
N ARG A 27 -4.91 0.56 -7.88
CA ARG A 27 -5.60 1.68 -8.50
C ARG A 27 -6.28 1.30 -9.82
N ALA A 28 -5.63 0.50 -10.65
CA ALA A 28 -6.20 0.03 -11.91
C ALA A 28 -7.49 -0.77 -11.69
N ARG A 29 -7.59 -1.57 -10.62
CA ARG A 29 -8.84 -2.25 -10.25
C ARG A 29 -9.92 -1.26 -9.85
N GLN A 30 -9.62 -0.29 -9.01
CA GLN A 30 -10.58 0.76 -8.63
C GLN A 30 -11.13 1.50 -9.86
N ILE A 31 -10.26 1.89 -10.79
CA ILE A 31 -10.68 2.55 -12.03
C ILE A 31 -11.59 1.64 -12.89
N ALA A 32 -11.28 0.34 -12.95
CA ALA A 32 -12.11 -0.62 -13.68
C ALA A 32 -13.48 -0.82 -13.01
N ASP A 33 -13.49 -0.97 -11.69
CA ASP A 33 -14.72 -1.15 -10.89
C ASP A 33 -15.61 0.11 -10.98
N GLU A 34 -15.02 1.32 -10.87
CA GLU A 34 -15.71 2.60 -11.03
C GLU A 34 -16.34 2.74 -12.44
N ALA A 35 -15.62 2.34 -13.49
CA ALA A 35 -16.12 2.37 -14.86
C ALA A 35 -17.26 1.36 -15.08
N GLU A 36 -17.17 0.17 -14.48
CA GLU A 36 -18.23 -0.84 -14.54
C GLU A 36 -19.49 -0.36 -13.81
N GLU A 37 -19.36 0.21 -12.61
CA GLU A 37 -20.47 0.72 -11.81
C GLU A 37 -21.20 1.88 -12.49
N THR A 38 -20.46 2.77 -13.15
CA THR A 38 -21.01 3.92 -13.87
C THR A 38 -21.46 3.61 -15.29
N GLY A 39 -21.09 2.44 -15.83
CA GLY A 39 -21.29 2.08 -17.23
C GLY A 39 -20.42 2.90 -18.20
N GLU A 40 -19.34 3.52 -17.71
CA GLU A 40 -18.43 4.32 -18.52
C GLU A 40 -17.52 3.44 -19.39
N HIS A 41 -17.44 3.76 -20.68
CA HIS A 41 -16.48 3.12 -21.57
C HIS A 41 -15.12 3.83 -21.52
N LEU A 42 -14.15 3.18 -20.88
CA LEU A 42 -12.78 3.68 -20.83
C LEU A 42 -12.09 3.59 -22.21
N THR A 43 -11.51 4.71 -22.65
CA THR A 43 -10.71 4.80 -23.88
C THR A 43 -9.32 4.19 -23.71
N GLU A 44 -8.75 4.35 -22.52
CA GLU A 44 -7.45 3.82 -22.13
C GLU A 44 -7.62 2.66 -21.14
N LYS A 45 -6.65 1.73 -21.13
CA LYS A 45 -6.66 0.63 -20.16
C LYS A 45 -6.56 1.20 -18.74
N PRO A 46 -7.26 0.62 -17.74
CA PRO A 46 -7.18 1.09 -16.35
C PRO A 46 -5.75 1.15 -15.79
N VAL A 47 -4.88 0.23 -16.22
CA VAL A 47 -3.45 0.23 -15.86
C VAL A 47 -2.71 1.45 -16.44
N THR A 48 -3.01 1.85 -17.67
CA THR A 48 -2.44 3.05 -18.28
C THR A 48 -2.85 4.30 -17.50
N LEU A 49 -4.14 4.39 -17.15
CA LEU A 49 -4.69 5.50 -16.36
C LEU A 49 -4.03 5.59 -14.98
N ALA A 50 -3.92 4.46 -14.27
CA ALA A 50 -3.27 4.39 -12.97
C ALA A 50 -1.79 4.82 -13.02
N ILE A 51 -1.05 4.38 -14.06
CA ILE A 51 0.35 4.81 -14.26
C ILE A 51 0.43 6.33 -14.50
N GLN A 52 -0.52 6.90 -15.24
CA GLN A 52 -0.58 8.34 -15.48
C GLN A 52 -0.86 9.12 -14.19
N GLU A 53 -1.76 8.63 -13.33
CA GLU A 53 -2.03 9.26 -12.04
C GLU A 53 -0.80 9.29 -11.12
N VAL A 54 0.01 8.22 -11.10
CA VAL A 54 1.32 8.23 -10.41
C VAL A 54 2.23 9.29 -11.02
N ALA A 55 2.32 9.34 -12.36
CA ALA A 55 3.18 10.29 -13.06
C ALA A 55 2.78 11.76 -12.88
N ASP A 56 1.49 12.00 -12.64
CA ASP A 56 0.91 13.32 -12.33
C ASP A 56 1.06 13.68 -10.85
N GLY A 57 1.58 12.77 -10.02
CA GLY A 57 1.76 12.96 -8.58
C GLY A 57 0.46 12.88 -7.76
N LYS A 58 -0.63 12.36 -8.35
CA LYS A 58 -1.89 12.10 -7.63
C LYS A 58 -1.76 10.94 -6.65
N LEU A 59 -0.83 10.02 -6.93
CA LEU A 59 -0.47 8.90 -6.06
C LEU A 59 0.99 9.06 -5.65
N ASP A 60 1.20 9.53 -4.42
CA ASP A 60 2.53 9.69 -3.82
C ASP A 60 2.62 8.86 -2.53
N ALA A 61 3.51 7.87 -2.55
CA ALA A 61 3.73 6.96 -1.43
C ALA A 61 4.70 7.52 -0.39
N ARG A 62 5.34 8.67 -0.64
CA ARG A 62 6.28 9.30 0.31
C ARG A 62 5.58 9.78 1.57
N ASN A 63 4.28 10.12 1.47
CA ASN A 63 3.47 10.62 2.58
C ASN A 63 2.42 9.61 3.06
N MET A 64 2.41 8.38 2.52
CA MET A 64 1.48 7.36 2.98
C MET A 64 1.94 6.82 4.32
N ASP A 65 1.04 6.85 5.31
CA ASP A 65 1.27 6.16 6.57
C ASP A 65 1.24 4.64 6.33
N LEU A 66 2.42 4.03 6.33
CA LEU A 66 2.61 2.58 6.16
C LEU A 66 2.63 1.83 7.50
N THR A 67 2.23 2.49 8.61
CA THR A 67 2.11 1.80 9.89
C THR A 67 1.01 0.75 9.80
N ILE A 68 1.40 -0.51 9.98
CA ILE A 68 0.46 -1.61 10.11
C ILE A 68 0.09 -1.63 11.59
N GLU A 69 -1.12 -1.19 11.93
CA GLU A 69 -1.64 -1.36 13.28
C GLU A 69 -1.71 -2.87 13.59
N GLU A 70 -0.98 -3.31 14.63
CA GLU A 70 -1.12 -4.68 15.10
C GLU A 70 -2.59 -4.87 15.53
N PRO A 71 -3.31 -5.90 15.02
CA PRO A 71 -4.65 -6.16 15.48
C PRO A 71 -4.63 -6.36 17.00
N GLU A 72 -5.63 -5.82 17.71
CA GLU A 72 -5.65 -5.84 19.18
C GLU A 72 -5.47 -7.25 19.77
N ASP A 73 -5.91 -8.27 19.04
CA ASP A 73 -5.79 -9.68 19.42
C ASP A 73 -4.33 -10.15 19.50
N LEU A 74 -3.46 -9.68 18.60
CA LEU A 74 -2.02 -9.93 18.61
C LEU A 74 -1.35 -9.20 19.79
N GLN A 75 -1.78 -7.97 20.05
CA GLN A 75 -1.28 -7.17 21.19
C GLN A 75 -1.65 -7.84 22.53
N ARG A 76 -2.88 -8.34 22.67
CA ARG A 76 -3.35 -9.08 23.86
C ARG A 76 -2.60 -10.40 24.07
N ARG A 77 -2.18 -11.08 23.00
CA ARG A 77 -1.38 -12.32 23.09
C ARG A 77 0.04 -12.05 23.60
N ARG A 78 0.69 -10.97 23.13
CA ARG A 78 2.01 -10.56 23.64
C ARG A 78 1.97 -10.19 25.14
N LYS A 79 0.96 -9.42 25.57
CA LYS A 79 0.80 -9.01 26.99
C LYS A 79 0.58 -10.18 27.96
N ARG A 80 0.00 -11.30 27.50
CA ARG A 80 -0.18 -12.50 28.34
C ARG A 80 1.14 -13.26 28.57
N HIS A 81 2.06 -13.24 27.62
CA HIS A 81 3.35 -13.92 27.74
C HIS A 81 4.39 -13.14 28.57
N SER A 82 4.24 -11.84 28.76
CA SER A 82 5.18 -11.03 29.56
C SER A 82 4.94 -11.10 31.07
N ASN A 83 3.85 -11.72 31.55
CA ASN A 83 3.47 -11.69 32.97
C ASN A 83 3.94 -12.91 33.81
N THR A 84 4.88 -13.71 33.31
CA THR A 84 5.39 -14.92 34.01
C THR A 84 6.81 -14.79 34.58
N GLY A 85 7.39 -13.58 34.59
CA GLY A 85 8.80 -13.35 34.94
C GLY A 85 9.10 -12.73 36.31
N GLY A 86 8.21 -12.84 37.32
CA GLY A 86 8.38 -12.07 38.57
C GLY A 86 8.05 -12.81 39.86
N ALA A 87 8.69 -13.95 40.14
CA ALA A 87 8.63 -14.55 41.48
C ALA A 87 9.81 -15.49 41.78
N ARG A 88 11.06 -14.98 41.75
CA ARG A 88 12.19 -15.65 42.44
C ARG A 88 13.24 -14.64 42.90
N HIS A 89 13.13 -14.20 44.15
CA HIS A 89 14.19 -14.26 45.18
C HIS A 89 13.81 -13.35 46.34
N GLY A 90 13.29 -13.97 47.41
CA GLY A 90 13.01 -13.33 48.69
C GLY A 90 13.65 -14.15 49.80
N ASN A 91 14.96 -13.98 49.92
CA ASN A 91 15.86 -14.23 51.05
C ASN A 91 15.21 -14.76 52.37
N ARG A 92 15.59 -15.97 52.77
CA ARG A 92 15.85 -16.31 54.18
C ARG A 92 16.69 -17.57 54.30
#